data_AF-A0A6A6F3M3-F1
#
_entry.id   AF-A0A6A6F3M3-F1
#
_cell.length_a   1.000
_cell.length_b   1.000
_cell.length_c   1.000
_cell.angle_alpha   90.00
_cell.angle_beta   90.00
_cell.angle_gamma   90.00
#
_symmetry.space_group_name_H-M   'P 1'
#
loop_
_entity.id
_entity.type
_entity.pdbx_description
1 polymer ?
#
loop_
_entity_poly.entity_id
_entity_poly.type
_entity_poly.pdbx_seq_one_letter_code
_entity_poly.pdbx_strand_id
1 'polypeptide(L)'
;MKLSLVLSAALLAAGSSALASPAQGASLATRQNARQCSNRQRDFDKCKRDEADELKDFQECQRDAEEKKARFDACTSRPAGETARLQADFDQCKREERALERAEDVCDDQEDRIERELKNCRRARNQQCVAQKTRELNAKEAECRRAEDAEEAKDDECDRIEDALKASRKSCSELERDWREELQECEEDRIDFEEEKAECARKEARLCR
;
A
#
# COMPACT_ATOMS: atom_id res chain seq x y z
N MET A 1 71.02 -22.91 20.57
CA MET A 1 72.41 -22.75 21.06
C MET A 1 72.40 -21.72 22.17
N LYS A 2 72.92 -22.09 23.34
CA LYS A 2 73.21 -21.16 24.45
C LYS A 2 74.44 -20.33 24.06
N LEU A 3 74.53 -19.08 24.53
CA LEU A 3 75.69 -18.58 25.28
C LEU A 3 75.37 -17.19 25.85
N SER A 4 75.86 -16.99 27.08
CA SER A 4 75.57 -15.91 27.99
C SER A 4 76.73 -14.91 28.11
N LEU A 5 76.42 -13.74 28.71
CA LEU A 5 77.29 -12.81 29.47
C LEU A 5 78.25 -11.94 28.62
N VAL A 6 78.46 -10.64 28.90
CA VAL A 6 78.93 -10.03 30.16
C VAL A 6 78.46 -8.56 30.31
N LEU A 7 78.33 -8.16 31.58
CA LEU A 7 77.97 -6.86 32.18
C LEU A 7 79.02 -5.72 32.08
N SER A 8 78.52 -4.50 32.33
CA SER A 8 79.13 -3.32 33.00
C SER A 8 79.58 -2.17 32.08
N ALA A 9 79.52 -0.88 32.42
CA ALA A 9 78.80 -0.04 33.39
C ALA A 9 79.28 1.42 33.14
N ALA A 10 78.57 2.41 33.72
CA ALA A 10 78.93 3.81 34.00
C ALA A 10 78.57 4.88 32.92
N LEU A 11 77.55 5.73 33.16
CA LEU A 11 77.54 7.08 33.83
C LEU A 11 78.05 8.18 32.85
N LEU A 12 77.51 9.39 32.67
CA LEU A 12 76.56 10.31 33.33
C LEU A 12 76.30 11.47 32.34
N ALA A 13 75.10 12.06 32.32
CA ALA A 13 74.82 13.50 32.10
C ALA A 13 73.29 13.70 32.10
N ALA A 14 72.69 14.07 33.22
CA ALA A 14 72.41 15.46 33.60
C ALA A 14 71.54 16.20 32.56
N GLY A 15 70.26 16.40 32.89
CA GLY A 15 69.32 17.15 32.07
C GLY A 15 67.95 17.32 32.74
N SER A 16 67.90 18.30 33.64
CA SER A 16 66.77 19.08 34.15
C SER A 16 65.32 18.70 33.77
N SER A 17 64.52 18.51 34.81
CA SER A 17 63.16 19.02 35.04
C SER A 17 62.31 19.44 33.84
N ALA A 18 61.17 18.77 33.65
CA ALA A 18 59.87 19.43 33.51
C ALA A 18 58.74 18.40 33.64
N LEU A 19 57.97 18.52 34.73
CA LEU A 19 56.59 18.06 34.75
C LEU A 19 55.83 18.81 33.65
N ALA A 20 55.41 18.11 32.60
CA ALA A 20 54.44 18.61 31.64
C ALA A 20 53.30 17.60 31.52
N SER A 21 52.31 17.72 32.41
CA SER A 21 50.92 17.59 31.95
C SER A 21 50.55 18.93 31.33
N PRO A 22 49.97 18.93 30.11
CA PRO A 22 48.55 18.60 30.01
C PRO A 22 48.22 17.73 28.79
N ALA A 23 47.96 16.43 29.01
CA ALA A 23 47.28 15.57 28.03
C ALA A 23 45.74 15.80 28.01
N GLN A 24 45.27 16.97 28.45
CA GLN A 24 43.84 17.30 28.54
C GLN A 24 43.35 18.16 27.36
N GLY A 25 44.24 18.88 26.66
CA GLY A 25 43.86 19.70 25.50
C GLY A 25 43.71 18.90 24.19
N ALA A 26 44.67 18.00 23.90
CA ALA A 26 44.62 17.16 22.70
C ALA A 26 43.46 16.15 22.76
N SER A 27 43.20 15.56 23.93
CA SER A 27 42.10 14.61 24.11
C SER A 27 40.70 15.26 24.05
N LEU A 28 40.57 16.54 24.42
CA LEU A 28 39.33 17.31 24.25
C LEU A 28 39.10 17.71 22.78
N ALA A 29 40.13 18.15 22.06
CA ALA A 29 40.05 18.48 20.64
C ALA A 29 39.72 17.24 19.78
N THR A 30 40.35 16.10 20.05
CA THR A 30 40.03 14.83 19.37
C THR A 30 38.61 14.35 19.69
N ARG A 31 38.13 14.49 20.94
CA ARG A 31 36.74 14.17 21.31
C ARG A 31 35.72 15.12 20.68
N GLN A 32 36.05 16.41 20.55
CA GLN A 32 35.19 17.38 19.87
C GLN A 32 35.09 17.10 18.37
N ASN A 33 36.22 16.80 17.71
CA ASN A 33 36.22 16.39 16.30
C ASN A 33 35.44 15.09 16.08
N ALA A 34 35.64 14.06 16.93
CA ALA A 34 34.89 12.81 16.84
C ALA A 34 33.37 13.00 16.98
N ARG A 35 32.92 13.90 17.88
CA ARG A 35 31.50 14.25 18.03
C ARG A 35 30.95 15.05 16.85
N GLN A 36 31.74 15.97 16.29
CA GLN A 36 31.37 16.71 15.09
C GLN A 36 31.24 15.78 13.88
N CYS A 37 32.14 14.80 13.75
CA CYS A 37 32.08 13.78 12.71
C CYS A 37 30.88 12.85 12.87
N SER A 38 30.58 12.39 14.09
CA SER A 38 29.39 11.57 14.32
C SER A 38 28.10 12.31 14.03
N ASN A 39 28.04 13.63 14.29
CA ASN A 39 26.86 14.43 13.98
C ASN A 39 26.71 14.61 12.46
N ARG A 40 27.79 14.96 11.75
CA ARG A 40 27.77 15.06 10.28
C ARG A 40 27.41 13.74 9.60
N GLN A 41 27.87 12.60 10.15
CA GLN A 41 27.48 11.29 9.66
C GLN A 41 25.98 11.05 9.83
N ARG A 42 25.40 11.36 11.00
CA ARG A 42 23.95 11.24 11.21
C ARG A 42 23.14 12.14 10.29
N ASP A 43 23.61 13.36 10.05
CA ASP A 43 22.94 14.30 9.14
C ASP A 43 23.00 13.79 7.68
N PHE A 44 24.11 13.17 7.28
CA PHE A 44 24.22 12.52 5.97
C PHE A 44 23.35 11.26 5.87
N ASP A 45 23.37 10.40 6.88
CA ASP A 45 22.53 9.19 6.92
C ASP A 45 21.03 9.57 6.92
N LYS A 46 20.66 10.68 7.57
CA LYS A 46 19.31 11.24 7.48
C LYS A 46 19.02 11.70 6.05
N CYS A 47 19.91 12.51 5.46
CA CYS A 47 19.74 12.97 4.09
C CYS A 47 19.57 11.82 3.09
N LYS A 48 20.34 10.74 3.21
CA LYS A 48 20.20 9.56 2.35
C LYS A 48 18.86 8.84 2.49
N ARG A 49 18.18 8.96 3.64
CA ARG A 49 16.81 8.48 3.81
C ARG A 49 15.83 9.45 3.15
N ASP A 50 15.97 10.74 3.43
CA ASP A 50 15.13 11.79 2.84
C ASP A 50 15.20 11.73 1.28
N GLU A 51 16.40 11.64 0.67
CA GLU A 51 16.59 11.42 -0.78
C GLU A 51 15.91 10.15 -1.30
N ALA A 52 15.88 9.07 -0.51
CA ALA A 52 15.25 7.82 -0.90
C ALA A 52 13.71 7.89 -0.80
N ASP A 53 13.20 8.67 0.14
CA ASP A 53 11.77 8.94 0.29
C ASP A 53 11.29 9.82 -0.88
N GLU A 54 11.99 10.92 -1.21
CA GLU A 54 11.67 11.76 -2.38
C GLU A 54 11.75 10.98 -3.71
N LEU A 55 12.74 10.08 -3.85
CA LEU A 55 12.83 9.21 -5.04
C LEU A 55 11.63 8.27 -5.15
N LYS A 56 11.14 7.77 -4.02
CA LYS A 56 9.99 6.88 -3.99
C LYS A 56 8.72 7.63 -4.38
N ASP A 57 8.53 8.84 -3.86
CA ASP A 57 7.38 9.69 -4.16
C ASP A 57 7.38 10.07 -5.65
N PHE A 58 8.53 10.47 -6.21
CA PHE A 58 8.65 10.69 -7.66
C PHE A 58 8.34 9.44 -8.51
N GLN A 59 8.76 8.25 -8.09
CA GLN A 59 8.45 7.00 -8.79
C GLN A 59 6.96 6.63 -8.70
N GLU A 60 6.31 6.95 -7.58
CA GLU A 60 4.88 6.79 -7.39
C GLU A 60 4.11 7.71 -8.33
N CYS A 61 4.46 9.00 -8.37
CA CYS A 61 3.87 9.94 -9.32
C CYS A 61 4.05 9.49 -10.78
N GLN A 62 5.24 9.01 -11.17
CA GLN A 62 5.47 8.51 -12.53
C GLN A 62 4.52 7.38 -12.91
N ARG A 63 4.28 6.44 -11.99
CA ARG A 63 3.35 5.33 -12.22
C ARG A 63 1.92 5.84 -12.37
N ASP A 64 1.51 6.81 -11.56
CA ASP A 64 0.17 7.38 -11.60
C ASP A 64 -0.05 8.19 -12.89
N ALA A 65 0.99 8.92 -13.36
CA ALA A 65 1.00 9.59 -14.66
C ALA A 65 0.88 8.59 -15.82
N GLU A 66 1.58 7.46 -15.76
CA GLU A 66 1.47 6.39 -16.76
C GLU A 66 0.07 5.76 -16.77
N GLU A 67 -0.55 5.55 -15.61
CA GLU A 67 -1.91 5.03 -15.49
C GLU A 67 -2.93 6.01 -16.10
N LYS A 68 -2.84 7.30 -15.76
CA LYS A 68 -3.70 8.34 -16.33
C LYS A 68 -3.51 8.46 -17.84
N LYS A 69 -2.27 8.38 -18.33
CA LYS A 69 -1.97 8.35 -19.76
C LYS A 69 -2.62 7.15 -20.45
N ALA A 70 -2.49 5.94 -19.88
CA ALA A 70 -3.10 4.74 -20.44
C ALA A 70 -4.64 4.87 -20.54
N ARG A 71 -5.28 5.50 -19.55
CA ARG A 71 -6.73 5.80 -19.59
C ARG A 71 -7.09 6.79 -20.69
N PHE A 72 -6.30 7.85 -20.87
CA PHE A 72 -6.47 8.80 -21.97
C PHE A 72 -6.28 8.13 -23.34
N ASP A 73 -5.22 7.34 -23.52
CA ASP A 73 -4.94 6.61 -24.74
C ASP A 73 -6.06 5.59 -25.07
N ALA A 74 -6.59 4.90 -24.05
CA ALA A 74 -7.75 4.03 -24.20
C ALA A 74 -9.01 4.80 -24.63
N CYS A 75 -9.24 5.99 -24.08
CA CYS A 75 -10.36 6.84 -24.47
C CYS A 75 -10.27 7.28 -25.93
N THR A 76 -9.08 7.71 -26.37
CA THR A 76 -8.86 8.21 -27.74
C THR A 76 -8.90 7.09 -28.79
N SER A 77 -8.56 5.86 -28.41
CA SER A 77 -8.63 4.68 -29.28
C SER A 77 -9.98 3.94 -29.19
N ARG A 78 -10.93 4.44 -28.38
CA ARG A 78 -12.17 3.74 -28.09
C ARG A 78 -13.07 3.58 -29.32
N PRO A 79 -13.52 2.36 -29.64
CA PRO A 79 -14.57 2.13 -30.62
C PRO A 79 -15.84 2.97 -30.39
N ALA A 80 -16.40 3.49 -31.49
CA ALA A 80 -17.69 4.16 -31.44
C ALA A 80 -18.78 3.20 -30.91
N GLY A 81 -19.57 3.68 -29.95
CA GLY A 81 -20.67 2.91 -29.35
C GLY A 81 -20.28 2.00 -28.18
N GLU A 82 -19.02 1.97 -27.75
CA GLU A 82 -18.60 1.16 -26.59
C GLU A 82 -19.33 1.57 -25.30
N THR A 83 -19.46 2.87 -25.01
CA THR A 83 -20.25 3.34 -23.86
C THR A 83 -21.71 2.91 -23.93
N ALA A 84 -22.28 2.85 -25.14
CA ALA A 84 -23.66 2.39 -25.32
C ALA A 84 -23.78 0.87 -25.06
N ARG A 85 -22.75 0.09 -25.39
CA ARG A 85 -22.67 -1.34 -25.03
C ARG A 85 -22.54 -1.52 -23.52
N LEU A 86 -21.62 -0.81 -22.87
CA LEU A 86 -21.47 -0.83 -21.42
C LEU A 86 -22.76 -0.42 -20.69
N GLN A 87 -23.49 0.56 -21.22
CA GLN A 87 -24.80 0.93 -20.67
C GLN A 87 -25.81 -0.21 -20.81
N ALA A 88 -25.86 -0.89 -21.96
CA ALA A 88 -26.76 -2.02 -22.16
C ALA A 88 -26.41 -3.21 -21.24
N ASP A 89 -25.12 -3.48 -21.05
CA ASP A 89 -24.61 -4.50 -20.14
C ASP A 89 -24.96 -4.16 -18.68
N PHE A 90 -24.80 -2.91 -18.26
CA PHE A 90 -25.20 -2.43 -16.93
C PHE A 90 -26.71 -2.58 -16.72
N ASP A 91 -27.52 -2.14 -17.69
CA ASP A 91 -28.96 -2.25 -17.63
C ASP A 91 -29.41 -3.72 -17.57
N GLN A 92 -28.69 -4.63 -18.24
CA GLN A 92 -28.92 -6.06 -18.14
C GLN A 92 -28.55 -6.60 -16.75
N CYS A 93 -27.39 -6.22 -16.23
CA CYS A 93 -26.93 -6.63 -14.90
C CYS A 93 -27.95 -6.26 -13.82
N LYS A 94 -28.40 -4.99 -13.79
CA LYS A 94 -29.44 -4.54 -12.84
C LYS A 94 -30.80 -5.23 -13.04
N ARG A 95 -31.08 -5.85 -14.19
CA ARG A 95 -32.30 -6.66 -14.36
C ARG A 95 -32.13 -8.04 -13.73
N GLU A 96 -30.95 -8.63 -13.87
CA GLU A 96 -30.60 -9.94 -13.31
C GLU A 96 -30.48 -9.87 -11.79
N GLU A 97 -29.81 -8.85 -11.24
CA GLU A 97 -29.72 -8.58 -9.80
C GLU A 97 -31.11 -8.50 -9.15
N ARG A 98 -32.00 -7.65 -9.68
CA ARG A 98 -33.40 -7.57 -9.20
C ARG A 98 -34.16 -8.88 -9.34
N ALA A 99 -33.77 -9.76 -10.25
CA ALA A 99 -34.41 -11.08 -10.37
C ALA A 99 -33.94 -12.02 -9.27
N LEU A 100 -32.68 -11.89 -8.83
CA LEU A 100 -32.11 -12.62 -7.70
C LEU A 100 -32.67 -12.11 -6.36
N GLU A 101 -32.74 -10.79 -6.16
CA GLU A 101 -33.39 -10.15 -4.99
C GLU A 101 -34.82 -10.71 -4.80
N ARG A 102 -35.62 -10.75 -5.89
CA ARG A 102 -36.97 -11.34 -5.83
C ARG A 102 -36.98 -12.84 -5.56
N ALA A 103 -35.93 -13.57 -5.96
CA ALA A 103 -35.83 -15.00 -5.70
C ALA A 103 -35.47 -15.27 -4.23
N GLU A 104 -34.68 -14.39 -3.62
CA GLU A 104 -34.39 -14.38 -2.18
C GLU A 104 -35.64 -14.07 -1.36
N ASP A 105 -36.40 -13.03 -1.72
CA ASP A 105 -37.70 -12.73 -1.08
C ASP A 105 -38.64 -13.95 -1.06
N VAL A 106 -38.72 -14.66 -2.19
CA VAL A 106 -39.54 -15.88 -2.32
C VAL A 106 -38.97 -17.03 -1.50
N CYS A 107 -37.66 -17.07 -1.32
CA CYS A 107 -36.97 -18.06 -0.52
C CYS A 107 -37.29 -17.87 0.97
N ASP A 108 -37.20 -16.65 1.48
CA ASP A 108 -37.57 -16.26 2.85
C ASP A 108 -39.02 -16.61 3.16
N ASP A 109 -39.95 -16.24 2.26
CA ASP A 109 -41.38 -16.56 2.39
C ASP A 109 -41.63 -18.08 2.53
N GLN A 110 -40.83 -18.90 1.83
CA GLN A 110 -40.93 -20.35 1.86
C GLN A 110 -40.35 -20.95 3.13
N GLU A 111 -39.23 -20.44 3.63
CA GLU A 111 -38.68 -20.83 4.93
C GLU A 111 -39.70 -20.55 6.04
N ASP A 112 -40.20 -19.32 6.11
CA ASP A 112 -41.22 -18.87 7.07
C ASP A 112 -42.47 -19.76 7.03
N ARG A 113 -42.88 -20.19 5.84
CA ARG A 113 -43.97 -21.14 5.66
C ARG A 113 -43.63 -22.50 6.26
N ILE A 114 -42.46 -23.07 5.95
CA ILE A 114 -42.04 -24.38 6.46
C ILE A 114 -41.89 -24.35 7.98
N GLU A 115 -41.33 -23.27 8.54
CA GLU A 115 -41.21 -23.08 9.98
C GLU A 115 -42.56 -23.06 10.69
N ARG A 116 -43.55 -22.35 10.12
CA ARG A 116 -44.93 -22.34 10.63
C ARG A 116 -45.54 -23.74 10.63
N GLU A 117 -45.33 -24.50 9.55
CA GLU A 117 -45.80 -25.89 9.43
C GLU A 117 -45.09 -26.81 10.45
N LEU A 118 -43.77 -26.65 10.62
CA LEU A 118 -42.97 -27.37 11.61
C LEU A 118 -43.47 -27.10 13.04
N LYS A 119 -43.77 -25.84 13.37
CA LYS A 119 -44.35 -25.43 14.66
C LYS A 119 -45.71 -26.10 14.89
N ASN A 120 -46.56 -26.19 13.87
CA ASN A 120 -47.84 -26.88 13.96
C ASN A 120 -47.66 -28.39 14.18
N CYS A 121 -46.70 -29.03 13.52
CA CYS A 121 -46.40 -30.44 13.71
C CYS A 121 -45.85 -30.76 15.11
N ARG A 122 -45.01 -29.88 15.67
CA ARG A 122 -44.56 -29.96 17.07
C ARG A 122 -45.74 -29.87 18.04
N ARG A 123 -46.66 -28.92 17.83
CA ARG A 123 -47.89 -28.77 18.64
C ARG A 123 -48.77 -30.01 18.59
N ALA A 124 -48.90 -30.63 17.42
CA ALA A 124 -49.66 -31.87 17.22
C ALA A 124 -48.93 -33.13 17.72
N ARG A 125 -47.70 -33.01 18.24
CA ARG A 125 -46.84 -34.13 18.67
C ARG A 125 -46.62 -35.19 17.58
N ASN A 126 -46.68 -34.79 16.30
CA ASN A 126 -46.48 -35.69 15.17
C ASN A 126 -45.00 -35.76 14.79
N GLN A 127 -44.30 -36.77 15.31
CA GLN A 127 -42.85 -36.95 15.09
C GLN A 127 -42.47 -37.18 13.63
N GLN A 128 -43.30 -37.85 12.85
CA GLN A 128 -43.04 -38.07 11.42
C GLN A 128 -43.10 -36.76 10.65
N CYS A 129 -44.11 -35.92 10.92
CA CYS A 129 -44.19 -34.60 10.30
C CYS A 129 -43.01 -33.71 10.72
N VAL A 130 -42.62 -33.71 12.01
CA VAL A 130 -41.47 -32.93 12.48
C VAL A 130 -40.20 -33.33 11.72
N ALA A 131 -39.92 -34.63 11.59
CA ALA A 131 -38.74 -35.10 10.87
C ALA A 131 -38.78 -34.72 9.38
N GLN A 132 -39.95 -34.78 8.73
CA GLN A 132 -40.12 -34.36 7.34
C GLN A 132 -39.86 -32.86 7.17
N LYS A 133 -40.55 -32.01 7.95
CA LYS A 133 -40.47 -30.57 7.82
C LYS A 133 -39.11 -30.01 8.22
N THR A 134 -38.40 -30.64 9.16
CA THR A 134 -37.00 -30.28 9.44
C THR A 134 -36.08 -30.56 8.25
N ARG A 135 -36.26 -31.67 7.53
CA ARG A 135 -35.45 -31.93 6.32
C ARG A 135 -35.79 -30.95 5.21
N GLU A 136 -37.06 -30.61 5.06
CA GLU A 136 -37.53 -29.61 4.10
C GLU A 136 -36.96 -28.22 4.41
N LEU A 137 -36.99 -27.81 5.68
CA LEU A 137 -36.39 -26.54 6.12
C LEU A 137 -34.89 -26.50 5.84
N ASN A 138 -34.13 -27.52 6.27
CA ASN A 138 -32.69 -27.57 6.02
C ASN A 138 -32.34 -27.56 4.52
N ALA A 139 -33.18 -28.17 3.67
CA ALA A 139 -32.99 -28.14 2.23
C ALA A 139 -33.27 -26.74 1.67
N LYS A 140 -34.31 -26.07 2.17
CA LYS A 140 -34.67 -24.71 1.78
C LYS A 140 -33.62 -23.69 2.25
N GLU A 141 -33.18 -23.74 3.50
CA GLU A 141 -32.06 -22.93 4.03
C GLU A 141 -30.79 -23.03 3.17
N ALA A 142 -30.46 -24.22 2.70
CA ALA A 142 -29.31 -24.40 1.81
C ALA A 142 -29.55 -23.81 0.41
N GLU A 143 -30.78 -23.83 -0.09
CA GLU A 143 -31.17 -23.20 -1.35
C GLU A 143 -31.13 -21.67 -1.25
N CYS A 144 -31.72 -21.11 -0.19
CA CYS A 144 -31.77 -19.66 0.06
C CYS A 144 -30.37 -19.07 0.21
N ARG A 145 -29.48 -19.71 0.99
CA ARG A 145 -28.09 -19.27 1.10
C ARG A 145 -27.36 -19.22 -0.24
N ARG A 146 -27.64 -20.16 -1.15
CA ARG A 146 -27.03 -20.12 -2.49
C ARG A 146 -27.62 -19.02 -3.37
N ALA A 147 -28.86 -18.62 -3.13
CA ALA A 147 -29.50 -17.50 -3.82
C ALA A 147 -28.92 -16.18 -3.32
N GLU A 148 -28.76 -16.02 -2.01
CA GLU A 148 -28.07 -14.89 -1.35
C GLU A 148 -26.63 -14.76 -1.88
N ASP A 149 -25.84 -15.84 -1.84
CA ASP A 149 -24.46 -15.84 -2.39
C ASP A 149 -24.44 -15.43 -3.88
N ALA A 150 -25.47 -15.78 -4.65
CA ALA A 150 -25.56 -15.45 -6.07
C ALA A 150 -25.99 -13.99 -6.31
N GLU A 151 -26.84 -13.44 -5.46
CA GLU A 151 -27.24 -12.04 -5.47
C GLU A 151 -26.05 -11.15 -5.14
N GLU A 152 -25.32 -11.44 -4.05
CA GLU A 152 -24.11 -10.71 -3.65
C GLU A 152 -23.06 -10.71 -4.77
N ALA A 153 -22.81 -11.88 -5.36
CA ALA A 153 -21.89 -11.99 -6.50
C ALA A 153 -22.36 -11.19 -7.73
N LYS A 154 -23.67 -11.01 -7.90
CA LYS A 154 -24.24 -10.23 -9.01
C LYS A 154 -24.16 -8.73 -8.74
N ASP A 155 -24.37 -8.30 -7.50
CA ASP A 155 -24.18 -6.90 -7.08
C ASP A 155 -22.73 -6.46 -7.34
N ASP A 156 -21.75 -7.26 -6.90
CA ASP A 156 -20.32 -7.05 -7.18
C ASP A 156 -19.98 -7.02 -8.69
N GLU A 157 -20.71 -7.78 -9.51
CA GLU A 157 -20.58 -7.73 -10.96
C GLU A 157 -21.12 -6.41 -11.51
N CYS A 158 -22.30 -5.99 -11.06
CA CYS A 158 -22.95 -4.76 -11.50
C CYS A 158 -22.16 -3.52 -11.11
N ASP A 159 -21.57 -3.48 -9.92
CA ASP A 159 -20.71 -2.40 -9.45
C ASP A 159 -19.48 -2.21 -10.34
N ARG A 160 -18.81 -3.31 -10.71
CA ARG A 160 -17.66 -3.26 -11.63
C ARG A 160 -18.05 -2.72 -13.00
N ILE A 161 -19.22 -3.10 -13.50
CA ILE A 161 -19.75 -2.58 -14.77
C ILE A 161 -20.12 -1.09 -14.62
N GLU A 162 -20.70 -0.68 -13.50
CA GLU A 162 -21.02 0.71 -13.22
C GLU A 162 -19.76 1.60 -13.20
N ASP A 163 -18.70 1.13 -12.55
CA ASP A 163 -17.44 1.85 -12.49
C ASP A 163 -16.78 1.96 -13.87
N ALA A 164 -16.80 0.88 -14.66
CA ALA A 164 -16.36 0.92 -16.05
C ALA A 164 -17.21 1.91 -16.88
N LEU A 165 -18.52 1.94 -16.67
CA LEU A 165 -19.44 2.87 -17.33
C LEU A 165 -19.16 4.33 -16.93
N LYS A 166 -18.96 4.62 -15.63
CA LYS A 166 -18.56 5.94 -15.12
C LYS A 166 -17.24 6.39 -15.72
N ALA A 167 -16.23 5.51 -15.74
CA ALA A 167 -14.95 5.78 -16.38
C ALA A 167 -15.12 6.05 -17.87
N SER A 168 -16.00 5.31 -18.56
CA SER A 168 -16.28 5.51 -19.99
C SER A 168 -16.99 6.84 -20.29
N ARG A 169 -17.72 7.40 -19.31
CA ARG A 169 -18.43 8.68 -19.46
C ARG A 169 -17.51 9.88 -19.34
N LYS A 170 -16.33 9.75 -18.71
CA LYS A 170 -15.32 10.80 -18.74
C LYS A 170 -14.96 11.10 -20.19
N SER A 171 -14.98 12.38 -20.55
CA SER A 171 -14.54 12.82 -21.86
C SER A 171 -13.03 12.63 -21.98
N CYS A 172 -12.53 12.35 -23.19
CA CYS A 172 -11.07 12.25 -23.38
C CYS A 172 -10.37 13.57 -23.04
N SER A 173 -11.04 14.72 -23.19
CA SER A 173 -10.52 16.02 -22.75
C SER A 173 -10.36 16.15 -21.23
N GLU A 174 -11.25 15.54 -20.44
CA GLU A 174 -11.08 15.49 -18.98
C GLU A 174 -9.92 14.58 -18.60
N LEU A 175 -9.81 13.40 -19.23
CA LEU A 175 -8.69 12.49 -18.99
C LEU A 175 -7.35 13.09 -19.43
N GLU A 176 -7.32 13.87 -20.51
CA GLU A 176 -6.13 14.62 -20.95
C GLU A 176 -5.72 15.65 -19.90
N ARG A 177 -6.69 16.40 -19.36
CA ARG A 177 -6.42 17.38 -18.31
C ARG A 177 -5.88 16.69 -17.05
N ASP A 178 -6.55 15.64 -16.58
CA ASP A 178 -6.15 14.89 -15.39
C ASP A 178 -4.71 14.34 -15.53
N TRP A 179 -4.33 13.87 -16.74
CA TRP A 179 -2.96 13.43 -17.05
C TRP A 179 -1.94 14.57 -17.09
N ARG A 180 -2.30 15.72 -17.67
CA ARG A 180 -1.40 16.89 -17.71
C ARG A 180 -1.16 17.49 -16.33
N GLU A 181 -2.17 17.50 -15.47
CA GLU A 181 -2.06 17.92 -14.07
C GLU A 181 -1.09 17.00 -13.32
N GLU A 182 -1.23 15.68 -13.46
CA GLU A 182 -0.31 14.71 -12.84
C GLU A 182 1.14 14.89 -13.33
N LEU A 183 1.34 15.11 -14.64
CA LEU A 183 2.69 15.38 -15.16
C LEU A 183 3.32 16.64 -14.57
N GLN A 184 2.50 17.64 -14.22
CA GLN A 184 2.99 18.84 -13.57
C GLN A 184 3.37 18.56 -12.11
N GLU A 185 2.55 17.79 -11.38
CA GLU A 185 2.86 17.35 -10.01
C GLU A 185 4.16 16.51 -10.00
N CYS A 186 4.33 15.57 -10.93
CA CYS A 186 5.56 14.78 -11.00
C CYS A 186 6.79 15.61 -11.36
N GLU A 187 6.63 16.72 -12.06
CA GLU A 187 7.72 17.65 -12.35
C GLU A 187 8.18 18.36 -11.06
N GLU A 188 7.25 18.70 -10.17
CA GLU A 188 7.53 19.24 -8.84
C GLU A 188 8.27 18.20 -7.99
N ASP A 189 7.77 16.96 -7.90
CA ASP A 189 8.45 15.86 -7.19
C ASP A 189 9.86 15.58 -7.74
N ARG A 190 10.05 15.68 -9.06
CA ARG A 190 11.37 15.52 -9.67
C ARG A 190 12.34 16.60 -9.18
N ILE A 191 11.87 17.85 -9.10
CA ILE A 191 12.68 18.97 -8.64
C ILE A 191 13.07 18.74 -7.18
N ASP A 192 12.12 18.37 -6.33
CA ASP A 192 12.37 18.11 -4.90
C ASP A 192 13.39 16.98 -4.69
N PHE A 193 13.23 15.87 -5.44
CA PHE A 193 14.24 14.79 -5.45
C PHE A 193 15.62 15.27 -5.91
N GLU A 194 15.71 16.08 -6.97
CA GLU A 194 16.98 16.62 -7.47
C GLU A 194 17.63 17.58 -6.45
N GLU A 195 16.83 18.38 -5.74
CA GLU A 195 17.28 19.27 -4.68
C GLU A 195 17.82 18.50 -3.47
N GLU A 196 17.08 17.51 -2.96
CA GLU A 196 17.53 16.67 -1.85
C GLU A 196 18.79 15.87 -2.21
N LYS A 197 18.83 15.28 -3.41
CA LYS A 197 20.03 14.60 -3.93
C LYS A 197 21.24 15.53 -3.97
N ALA A 198 21.07 16.78 -4.40
CA ALA A 198 22.13 17.78 -4.42
C ALA A 198 22.56 18.19 -3.00
N GLU A 199 21.61 18.30 -2.06
CA GLU A 199 21.90 18.55 -0.65
C GLU A 199 22.70 17.41 -0.02
N CYS A 200 22.32 16.15 -0.27
CA CYS A 200 23.04 14.98 0.23
C CYS A 200 24.46 14.92 -0.31
N ALA A 201 24.67 15.20 -1.59
CA ALA A 201 26.01 15.28 -2.18
C ALA A 201 26.87 16.37 -1.51
N ARG A 202 26.27 17.52 -1.14
CA ARG A 202 26.97 18.58 -0.38
C ARG A 202 27.31 18.14 1.05
N LYS A 203 26.41 17.40 1.72
CA LYS A 203 26.65 16.84 3.07
C LYS A 203 27.75 15.77 3.03
N GLU A 204 27.74 14.91 2.03
CA GLU A 204 28.77 13.89 1.77
C GLU A 204 30.16 14.54 1.62
N ALA A 205 30.26 15.58 0.81
CA ALA A 205 31.52 16.30 0.58
C ALA A 205 32.10 16.94 1.86
N ARG A 206 31.26 17.20 2.87
CA ARG A 206 31.62 17.79 4.19
C ARG A 206 31.82 16.74 5.29
N LEU A 207 31.62 15.45 4.99
CA LEU A 207 31.97 14.37 5.90
C LEU A 207 33.46 14.46 6.22
N CYS A 208 33.77 14.26 7.51
CA CYS A 208 35.08 14.55 8.08
C CYS A 208 36.24 14.00 7.26
N ARG A 209 36.92 14.92 6.57
CA ARG A 209 38.26 14.73 6.03
C ARG A 209 39.30 15.09 7.10
#